data_AF-A0A523UL95-F1
#
_entry.id   AF-A0A523UL95-F1
#
_cell.length_a   1.000
_cell.length_b   1.000
_cell.length_c   1.000
_cell.angle_alpha   90.00
_cell.angle_beta   90.00
_cell.angle_gamma   90.00
#
_symmetry.space_group_name_H-M   'P 1'
#
loop_
_entity.id
_entity.type
_entity.pdbx_description
1 polymer ?
#
loop_
_entity_poly.entity_id
_entity_poly.type
_entity_poly.pdbx_seq_one_letter_code
_entity_poly.pdbx_strand_id
1 'polypeptide(L)'
;MTEKEKLLLALKSALDLEEDFIVKLVPIYQSLVRFSELSEKEKKYVENILSIMESDSVEHKRIVESLIKKIKMEEKDGYQEDAL
;
A
#
# COMPACT_ATOMS: atom_id res chain seq x y z
N MET A 1 -20.34 7.67 12.92
CA MET A 1 -19.24 6.86 12.39
C MET A 1 -18.68 5.99 13.51
N THR A 2 -18.76 4.68 13.38
CA THR A 2 -18.25 3.69 14.37
C THR A 2 -16.72 3.62 14.32
N GLU A 3 -16.09 3.07 15.37
CA GLU A 3 -14.64 2.80 15.36
C GLU A 3 -14.23 1.87 14.20
N LYS A 4 -15.11 0.92 13.84
CA LYS A 4 -14.92 0.06 12.66
C LYS A 4 -14.87 0.86 11.35
N GLU A 5 -15.81 1.79 11.16
CA GLU A 5 -15.85 2.63 9.95
C GLU A 5 -14.63 3.56 9.87
N LYS A 6 -14.17 4.11 11.00
CA LYS A 6 -12.92 4.88 11.09
C LYS A 6 -11.71 4.06 10.66
N LEU A 7 -11.59 2.84 11.19
CA LEU A 7 -10.48 1.95 10.87
C LEU A 7 -10.49 1.53 9.40
N LEU A 8 -11.65 1.18 8.84
CA LEU A 8 -11.79 0.87 7.42
C LEU A 8 -11.46 2.06 6.52
N LEU A 9 -11.84 3.28 6.93
CA LEU A 9 -11.48 4.50 6.20
C LEU A 9 -9.96 4.69 6.19
N ALA A 10 -9.30 4.58 7.35
CA ALA A 10 -7.85 4.71 7.46
C ALA A 10 -7.10 3.65 6.65
N LEU A 11 -7.55 2.39 6.69
CA LEU A 11 -6.94 1.31 5.90
C LEU A 11 -7.12 1.50 4.39
N LYS A 12 -8.28 2.00 3.95
CA LYS A 12 -8.46 2.35 2.53
C LYS A 12 -7.54 3.49 2.10
N SER A 13 -7.40 4.53 2.93
CA SER A 13 -6.44 5.60 2.65
C SER A 13 -5.00 5.09 2.60
N ALA A 14 -4.61 4.15 3.47
CA ALA A 14 -3.31 3.50 3.38
C ALA A 14 -3.15 2.73 2.06
N LEU A 15 -4.18 1.98 1.64
CA LEU A 15 -4.17 1.25 0.38
C LEU A 15 -3.98 2.19 -0.83
N ASP A 16 -4.71 3.30 -0.85
CA ASP A 16 -4.60 4.31 -1.91
C ASP A 16 -3.17 4.90 -1.98
N LEU A 17 -2.53 5.14 -0.84
CA LEU A 17 -1.15 5.63 -0.77
C LEU A 17 -0.14 4.62 -1.32
N GLU A 18 -0.27 3.34 -0.98
CA GLU A 18 0.61 2.29 -1.50
C GLU A 18 0.43 2.13 -3.02
N GLU A 19 -0.82 2.14 -3.51
CA GLU A 19 -1.11 2.07 -4.94
C GLU A 19 -0.55 3.27 -5.70
N ASP A 20 -0.69 4.48 -5.15
CA ASP A 20 -0.12 5.69 -5.76
C ASP A 20 1.40 5.65 -5.79
N PHE A 21 2.05 5.18 -4.72
CA PHE A 21 3.49 5.02 -4.69
C PHE A 21 3.97 4.04 -5.77
N ILE A 22 3.39 2.84 -5.82
CA ILE A 22 3.80 1.75 -6.73
C ILE A 22 3.49 2.11 -8.20
N VAL A 23 2.26 2.56 -8.48
CA VAL A 23 1.77 2.74 -9.87
C VAL A 23 2.20 4.07 -10.46
N LYS A 24 2.33 5.14 -9.65
CA LYS A 24 2.63 6.49 -10.15
C LYS A 24 4.06 6.89 -9.81
N LEU A 25 4.43 6.84 -8.52
CA LEU A 25 5.65 7.48 -8.04
C LEU A 25 6.92 6.72 -8.45
N VAL A 26 6.93 5.39 -8.31
CA VAL A 26 8.06 4.54 -8.70
C VAL A 26 8.42 4.72 -10.18
N PRO A 27 7.50 4.64 -11.15
CA PRO A 27 7.81 4.90 -12.57
C PRO A 27 8.35 6.31 -12.83
N ILE A 28 7.83 7.32 -12.12
CA ILE A 28 8.33 8.70 -12.23
C ILE A 28 9.78 8.77 -11.77
N TYR A 29 10.11 8.19 -10.60
CA TYR A 29 11.49 8.17 -10.11
C TYR A 29 12.43 7.40 -11.01
N GLN A 30 12.02 6.22 -11.51
CA GLN A 30 12.81 5.45 -12.47
C GLN A 30 13.11 6.26 -13.74
N SER A 31 12.11 6.99 -14.25
CA SER A 31 12.29 7.90 -15.39
C SER A 31 13.27 9.03 -15.08
N LEU A 32 13.12 9.70 -13.93
CA LEU A 32 14.02 10.77 -13.51
C LEU A 32 15.47 10.28 -13.35
N VAL A 33 15.68 9.11 -12.73
CA VAL A 33 17.02 8.51 -12.60
C VAL A 33 17.62 8.22 -13.98
N ARG A 34 16.84 7.64 -14.90
CA ARG A 34 17.29 7.35 -16.27
C ARG A 34 17.79 8.61 -16.98
N PHE A 35 17.02 9.70 -16.93
CA PHE A 35 17.33 10.95 -17.63
C PHE A 35 18.23 11.92 -16.82
N SER A 36 18.57 11.59 -15.59
CA SER A 36 19.46 12.42 -14.78
C SER A 36 20.90 12.42 -15.28
N GLU A 37 21.62 13.50 -14.93
CA GLU A 37 23.08 13.63 -15.11
C GLU A 37 23.90 12.94 -14.00
N LEU A 38 23.26 12.11 -13.17
CA LEU A 38 23.94 11.33 -12.13
C LEU A 38 24.99 10.41 -12.74
N SER A 39 26.07 10.17 -12.00
CA SER A 39 27.02 9.13 -12.37
C SER A 39 26.37 7.74 -12.33
N GLU A 40 26.93 6.79 -13.08
CA GLU A 40 26.41 5.41 -13.12
C GLU A 40 26.34 4.76 -11.72
N LYS A 41 27.31 5.09 -10.86
CA LYS A 41 27.34 4.62 -9.47
C LYS A 41 26.17 5.17 -8.66
N GLU A 42 25.85 6.45 -8.83
CA GLU A 42 24.73 7.10 -8.14
C GLU A 42 23.39 6.59 -8.66
N LYS A 43 23.24 6.41 -9.99
CA LYS A 43 22.05 5.82 -10.59
C LYS A 43 21.76 4.45 -9.98
N LYS A 44 22.75 3.56 -9.95
CA LYS A 44 22.62 2.23 -9.34
C LYS A 44 22.25 2.28 -7.85
N TYR A 45 22.80 3.24 -7.11
CA TYR A 45 22.47 3.42 -5.70
C TYR A 45 21.00 3.84 -5.52
N VAL A 46 20.53 4.82 -6.29
CA VAL A 46 19.13 5.28 -6.25
C VAL A 46 18.16 4.19 -6.71
N GLU A 47 18.47 3.49 -7.80
CA GLU A 47 17.67 2.36 -8.29
C GLU A 47 17.53 1.26 -7.24
N ASN A 48 18.60 0.97 -6.49
CA ASN A 48 18.54 -0.01 -5.40
C ASN A 48 17.62 0.45 -4.26
N ILE A 49 17.67 1.73 -3.88
CA ILE A 49 16.74 2.29 -2.88
C ILE A 49 15.30 2.20 -3.36
N LEU A 50 15.04 2.61 -4.60
CA LEU A 50 13.69 2.57 -5.18
C LEU A 50 13.12 1.14 -5.24
N SER A 51 13.96 0.17 -5.60
CA SER A 51 13.58 -1.26 -5.62
C SER A 51 13.16 -1.77 -4.24
N ILE A 52 13.93 -1.41 -3.19
CA ILE A 52 13.59 -1.77 -1.81
C ILE A 52 12.26 -1.12 -1.39
N MET A 53 12.11 0.18 -1.65
CA MET A 53 10.88 0.91 -1.32
C MET A 53 9.65 0.36 -2.05
N GLU A 54 9.78 0.00 -3.33
CA GLU A 54 8.70 -0.62 -4.11
C GLU A 54 8.32 -1.98 -3.54
N SER A 55 9.30 -2.82 -3.21
CA SER A 55 9.07 -4.13 -2.59
C SER A 55 8.35 -4.01 -1.24
N ASP A 56 8.81 -3.10 -0.38
CA ASP A 56 8.19 -2.86 0.93
C ASP A 56 6.76 -2.33 0.80
N SER A 57 6.51 -1.45 -0.17
CA SER A 57 5.18 -0.90 -0.46
C SER A 57 4.21 -2.00 -0.96
N VAL A 58 4.68 -2.89 -1.83
CA VAL A 58 3.90 -4.04 -2.31
C VAL A 58 3.53 -4.97 -1.14
N GLU A 59 4.45 -5.21 -0.22
CA GLU A 59 4.16 -6.05 0.95
C GLU A 59 3.20 -5.35 1.92
N HIS A 60 3.40 -4.06 2.18
CA HIS A 60 2.49 -3.29 3.03
C HIS A 60 1.07 -3.25 2.45
N LYS A 61 0.93 -3.06 1.12
CA LYS A 61 -0.35 -3.19 0.42
C LYS A 61 -1.06 -4.50 0.73
N ARG A 62 -0.37 -5.64 0.62
CA ARG A 62 -0.95 -6.98 0.90
C ARG A 62 -1.42 -7.13 2.34
N ILE A 63 -0.67 -6.57 3.30
CA ILE A 63 -1.03 -6.56 4.71
C ILE A 63 -2.33 -5.75 4.90
N VAL A 64 -2.40 -4.55 4.33
CA VAL A 64 -3.57 -3.67 4.42
C VAL A 64 -4.80 -4.33 3.78
N GLU A 65 -4.68 -4.93 2.60
CA GLU A 65 -5.76 -5.69 1.94
C GLU A 65 -6.27 -6.84 2.82
N SER A 66 -5.35 -7.56 3.48
CA SER A 66 -5.67 -8.66 4.38
C SER A 66 -6.44 -8.18 5.62
N LEU A 67 -6.04 -7.05 6.21
CA LEU A 67 -6.73 -6.43 7.34
C LEU A 67 -8.14 -5.96 6.96
N ILE A 68 -8.29 -5.30 5.80
CA ILE A 68 -9.59 -4.90 5.28
C ILE A 68 -10.50 -6.11 5.09
N LYS A 69 -9.97 -7.20 4.51
CA LYS A 69 -10.71 -8.45 4.32
C LYS A 69 -11.17 -9.04 5.65
N LYS A 70 -10.30 -9.07 6.67
CA LYS A 70 -10.62 -9.57 8.00
C LYS A 70 -11.77 -8.78 8.65
N ILE A 71 -11.70 -7.45 8.65
CA ILE A 71 -12.76 -6.58 9.23
C ILE A 71 -14.10 -6.76 8.50
N LYS A 72 -14.07 -7.01 7.17
CA LYS A 72 -15.27 -7.29 6.37
C LYS A 72 -15.79 -8.72 6.54
N MET A 73 -14.96 -9.70 6.90
CA MET A 73 -15.38 -11.08 7.15
C MET A 73 -15.99 -11.25 8.55
N GLU A 74 -15.47 -10.55 9.55
CA GLU A 74 -16.11 -10.43 10.87
C GLU A 74 -17.56 -9.88 10.77
N GLU A 75 -17.90 -9.21 9.67
CA GLU A 75 -19.27 -8.76 9.34
C GLU A 75 -20.19 -9.88 8.83
N LYS A 76 -19.63 -10.95 8.25
CA LYS A 76 -20.40 -12.10 7.73
C LYS A 76 -20.68 -13.15 8.81
N ASP A 77 -19.77 -13.30 9.77
CA ASP A 77 -19.89 -14.30 10.83
C ASP A 77 -20.70 -13.77 12.06
N GLY A 78 -21.01 -12.48 12.10
CA GLY A 78 -21.76 -11.81 13.18
C GLY A 78 -23.29 -11.82 13.05
N TYR A 79 -23.88 -12.60 12.15
CA TYR A 79 -25.34 -12.78 12.03
C TYR A 79 -25.80 -14.12 12.61
N GLN A 80 -25.56 -14.36 13.89
CA GLN A 80 -26.28 -15.36 14.71
C GLN A 80 -26.40 -14.93 16.19
N GLU A 81 -26.74 -13.68 16.47
CA GLU A 81 -27.31 -13.30 17.77
C GLU A 81 -28.51 -12.41 17.52
N ASP A 82 -29.65 -13.06 17.25
CA ASP A 82 -31.00 -12.69 17.69
C ASP A 82 -32.04 -13.38 16.80
N ALA A 83 -32.26 -14.66 17.07
CA ALA A 83 -33.54 -15.30 16.84
C ALA A 83 -34.01 -15.82 18.21
N LEU A 84 -35.02 -15.10 18.74
CA LEU A 84 -35.95 -15.40 19.83
C LEU A 84 -36.03 -16.86 20.30
#